data_AF-A0AAD3CMV5-F1
#
_entry.id   AF-A0AAD3CMV5-F1
#
_cell.length_a   1.000
_cell.length_b   1.000
_cell.length_c   1.000
_cell.angle_alpha   90.00
_cell.angle_beta   90.00
_cell.angle_gamma   90.00
#
_symmetry.space_group_name_H-M   'P 1'
#
loop_
_entity.id
_entity.type
_entity.pdbx_description
1 polymer ?
#
loop_
_entity_poly.entity_id
_entity_poly.type
_entity_poly.pdbx_seq_one_letter_code
_entity_poly.pdbx_strand_id
1 'polypeptide(L)'
;MEAWATKIPQVQFLCISVESKYNATDFHSTLHFKNVVNAYIPSREYFPVGYGQLGCSGFVISDKDGNFVTRKSSAYLQEGENAFRKVESLLQTLLKNDVEDKERLSLSMNHKEEMKSEVEVDSSRIMMPPSSVGVESMDHEHQECTDAFNLAIRSTSFKSFQNLYQTLKSHFDHEEQLLHKYSHESSSSFSALSSHCRDHKRILDIAEAEMKRVNGCESVGS
;
A
#
# COMPACT_ATOMS: atom_id res chain seq x y z
N MET A 1 -14.38 4.54 -3.84
CA MET A 1 -13.89 5.01 -5.15
C MET A 1 -14.96 5.79 -5.91
N GLU A 2 -16.16 5.26 -6.16
CA GLU A 2 -17.24 5.99 -6.86
C GLU A 2 -17.58 7.35 -6.23
N ALA A 3 -17.87 7.37 -4.92
CA ALA A 3 -18.14 8.60 -4.19
C ALA A 3 -16.96 9.59 -4.17
N TRP A 4 -15.74 9.09 -4.43
CA TRP A 4 -14.52 9.89 -4.53
C TRP A 4 -14.39 10.52 -5.92
N ALA A 5 -14.68 9.74 -6.96
CA ALA A 5 -14.72 10.23 -8.33
C ALA A 5 -15.73 11.37 -8.50
N THR A 6 -16.85 11.35 -7.77
CA THR A 6 -17.80 12.48 -7.76
C THR A 6 -17.24 13.77 -7.14
N LYS A 7 -16.32 13.66 -6.17
CA LYS A 7 -15.79 14.83 -5.45
C LYS A 7 -14.68 15.56 -6.20
N ILE A 8 -13.99 14.88 -7.11
CA ILE A 8 -12.82 15.41 -7.81
C ILE A 8 -12.99 15.14 -9.33
N PRO A 9 -13.89 15.86 -10.01
CA PRO A 9 -14.26 15.58 -11.40
C PRO A 9 -13.10 15.78 -12.39
N GLN A 10 -12.03 16.47 -11.98
CA GLN A 10 -10.81 16.65 -12.78
C GLN A 10 -9.94 15.39 -12.82
N VAL A 11 -10.19 14.40 -11.95
CA VAL A 11 -9.41 13.16 -11.85
C VAL A 11 -10.23 12.01 -12.40
N GLN A 12 -9.65 11.25 -13.32
CA GLN A 12 -10.25 10.02 -13.82
C GLN A 12 -9.82 8.84 -12.94
N PHE A 13 -10.81 8.13 -12.39
CA PHE A 13 -10.57 6.93 -11.59
C PHE A 13 -10.74 5.69 -12.45
N LEU A 14 -9.75 4.80 -12.40
CA LEU A 14 -9.76 3.52 -13.11
C LEU A 14 -9.80 2.38 -12.09
N CYS A 15 -10.79 1.50 -12.23
CA CYS A 15 -10.84 0.22 -11.55
C CYS A 15 -10.50 -0.87 -12.56
N ILE A 16 -9.40 -1.61 -12.35
CA ILE A 16 -8.91 -2.60 -13.31
C ILE A 16 -8.94 -3.98 -12.64
N SER A 17 -9.82 -4.85 -13.12
CA SER A 17 -9.82 -6.25 -12.71
C SER A 17 -8.68 -7.01 -13.40
N VAL A 18 -7.89 -7.73 -12.60
CA VAL A 18 -6.78 -8.57 -13.08
C VAL A 18 -7.18 -10.03 -13.26
N GLU A 19 -8.43 -10.39 -12.96
CA GLU A 19 -8.90 -11.77 -12.94
C GLU A 19 -9.62 -12.14 -14.24
N SER A 20 -10.78 -11.54 -14.49
CA SER A 20 -11.54 -11.79 -15.71
C SER A 20 -12.53 -10.67 -16.03
N LYS A 21 -13.05 -10.68 -17.27
CA LYS A 21 -14.15 -9.83 -17.70
C LYS A 21 -15.40 -10.00 -16.83
N TYR A 22 -15.66 -11.23 -16.37
CA TYR A 22 -16.82 -11.54 -15.55
C TYR A 22 -16.75 -10.77 -14.22
N ASN A 23 -15.63 -10.85 -13.50
CA ASN A 23 -15.45 -10.16 -12.22
C ASN A 23 -15.54 -8.64 -12.39
N ALA A 24 -14.95 -8.08 -13.45
CA ALA A 24 -15.10 -6.65 -13.74
C ALA A 24 -16.57 -6.26 -13.95
N THR A 25 -17.33 -7.05 -14.72
CA THR A 25 -18.74 -6.78 -15.02
C THR A 25 -19.61 -6.91 -13.77
N ASP A 26 -19.34 -7.92 -12.95
CA ASP A 26 -20.02 -8.15 -11.67
C ASP A 26 -19.74 -7.00 -10.66
N PHE A 27 -18.49 -6.57 -10.54
CA PHE A 27 -18.11 -5.41 -9.73
C PHE A 27 -18.80 -4.13 -10.18
N HIS A 28 -18.84 -3.88 -11.51
CA HIS A 28 -19.51 -2.71 -12.06
C HIS A 28 -21.01 -2.70 -11.70
N SER A 29 -21.67 -3.85 -11.85
CA SER A 29 -23.09 -4.00 -11.55
C SER A 29 -23.38 -3.84 -10.06
N THR A 30 -22.55 -4.43 -9.21
CA THR A 30 -22.70 -4.38 -7.75
C THR A 30 -22.42 -2.99 -7.18
N LEU A 31 -21.35 -2.34 -7.65
CA LEU A 31 -20.90 -1.05 -7.13
C LEU A 31 -21.50 0.15 -7.87
N HIS A 32 -22.28 -0.10 -8.92
CA HIS A 32 -23.01 0.91 -9.69
C HIS A 32 -22.12 2.07 -10.17
N PHE A 33 -20.95 1.75 -10.72
CA PHE A 33 -19.98 2.76 -11.14
C PHE A 33 -20.54 3.66 -12.25
N LYS A 34 -20.50 4.97 -12.03
CA LYS A 34 -20.88 5.99 -13.02
C LYS A 34 -19.71 6.91 -13.36
N ASN A 35 -18.89 7.21 -12.37
CA ASN A 35 -17.77 8.15 -12.48
C ASN A 35 -16.41 7.42 -12.50
N VAL A 36 -16.39 6.12 -12.25
CA VAL A 36 -15.20 5.26 -12.35
C VAL A 36 -15.22 4.49 -13.67
N VAL A 37 -14.11 4.57 -14.41
CA VAL A 37 -13.89 3.71 -15.58
C VAL A 37 -13.52 2.33 -15.09
N ASN A 38 -14.35 1.34 -15.40
CA ASN A 38 -14.12 -0.04 -15.04
C ASN A 38 -13.57 -0.82 -16.24
N ALA A 39 -12.43 -1.48 -16.06
CA ALA A 39 -11.72 -2.21 -17.08
C ALA A 39 -11.22 -3.56 -16.55
N TYR A 40 -10.70 -4.39 -17.44
CA TYR A 40 -10.07 -5.66 -17.08
C TYR A 40 -8.87 -5.95 -17.97
N ILE A 41 -7.96 -6.77 -17.46
CA ILE A 41 -6.81 -7.27 -18.23
C ILE A 41 -7.25 -8.54 -18.98
N PRO A 42 -7.22 -8.56 -20.33
CA PRO A 42 -7.77 -9.68 -21.09
C PRO A 42 -6.90 -10.93 -21.09
N SER A 43 -5.59 -10.78 -20.92
CA SER A 43 -4.63 -11.88 -20.92
C SER A 43 -3.33 -11.48 -20.20
N ARG A 44 -2.53 -12.48 -19.82
CA ARG A 44 -1.30 -12.29 -19.04
C ARG A 44 -0.25 -11.40 -19.71
N GLU A 45 -0.27 -11.31 -21.04
CA GLU A 45 0.67 -10.49 -21.82
C GLU A 45 0.47 -8.98 -21.60
N TYR A 46 -0.74 -8.56 -21.22
CA TYR A 46 -1.08 -7.17 -20.91
C TYR A 46 -0.92 -6.85 -19.41
N PHE A 47 -0.41 -7.79 -18.60
CA PHE A 47 -0.13 -7.48 -17.20
C PHE A 47 0.97 -6.42 -17.12
N PRO A 48 0.78 -5.37 -16.30
CA PRO A 48 1.78 -4.34 -16.13
C PRO A 48 3.03 -4.94 -15.47
N VAL A 49 4.12 -5.05 -16.23
CA VAL A 49 5.40 -5.56 -15.73
C VAL A 49 6.06 -4.51 -14.84
N GLY A 50 6.44 -4.89 -13.62
CA GLY A 50 7.08 -3.98 -12.65
C GLY A 50 6.10 -3.17 -11.80
N TYR A 51 4.79 -3.42 -11.92
CA TYR A 51 3.76 -2.87 -11.02
C TYR A 51 3.17 -4.04 -10.23
N GLY A 52 3.25 -3.96 -8.89
CA GLY A 52 2.59 -4.95 -8.04
C GLY A 52 1.07 -4.90 -8.23
N GLN A 53 0.38 -6.02 -8.00
CA GLN A 53 -1.09 -6.03 -7.93
C GLN A 53 -1.52 -5.11 -6.77
N LEU A 54 -2.06 -3.94 -7.09
CA LEU A 54 -2.56 -3.00 -6.10
C LEU A 54 -4.00 -3.34 -5.77
N GLY A 55 -4.18 -4.24 -4.79
CA GLY A 55 -5.45 -4.41 -4.10
C GLY A 55 -5.59 -3.34 -3.02
N CYS A 56 -5.69 -3.76 -1.75
CA CYS A 56 -5.64 -2.86 -0.59
C CYS A 56 -4.29 -2.12 -0.42
N SER A 57 -3.37 -2.25 -1.37
CA SER A 57 -1.98 -1.76 -1.33
C SER A 57 -1.78 -0.32 -1.82
N GLY A 58 -2.86 0.42 -2.11
CA GLY A 58 -2.83 1.82 -2.54
C GLY A 58 -3.16 2.04 -4.02
N PHE A 59 -2.83 3.22 -4.55
CA PHE A 59 -3.13 3.66 -5.91
C PHE A 59 -1.85 3.86 -6.74
N VAL A 60 -1.97 3.62 -8.05
CA VAL A 60 -1.09 4.24 -9.05
C VAL A 60 -1.69 5.57 -9.44
N ILE A 61 -0.88 6.62 -9.53
CA ILE A 61 -1.30 7.95 -9.97
C ILE A 61 -0.38 8.40 -11.09
N SER A 62 -0.97 8.77 -12.22
CA SER A 62 -0.28 9.43 -13.33
C SER A 62 -0.84 10.84 -13.53
N ASP A 63 -0.01 11.71 -14.10
CA ASP A 63 -0.46 13.02 -14.58
C ASP A 63 -1.20 12.89 -15.93
N LYS A 64 -1.63 14.04 -16.48
CA LYS A 64 -2.32 14.14 -17.77
C LYS A 64 -1.46 13.74 -18.98
N ASP A 65 -0.14 13.79 -18.83
CA ASP A 65 0.82 13.48 -19.88
C ASP A 65 1.25 12.00 -19.81
N GLY A 66 0.69 11.24 -18.85
CA GLY A 66 0.94 9.82 -18.66
C GLY A 66 2.17 9.51 -17.81
N ASN A 67 2.83 10.52 -17.22
CA ASN A 67 3.96 10.29 -16.32
C ASN A 67 3.45 9.82 -14.96
N PHE A 68 4.14 8.84 -14.38
CA PHE A 68 3.79 8.34 -13.06
C PHE A 68 4.23 9.32 -11.98
N VAL A 69 3.25 9.87 -11.25
CA VAL A 69 3.48 10.63 -10.02
C VAL A 69 3.78 9.69 -8.86
N THR A 70 3.02 8.59 -8.77
CA THR A 70 3.36 7.49 -7.86
C THR A 70 2.98 6.15 -8.46
N ARG A 71 3.84 5.15 -8.25
CA ARG A 71 3.60 3.76 -8.62
C ARG A 71 2.92 2.97 -7.51
N LYS A 72 2.86 3.53 -6.30
CA LYS A 72 2.23 2.94 -5.11
C LYS A 72 2.03 4.01 -4.04
N SER A 73 0.79 4.42 -3.80
CA SER A 73 0.46 5.26 -2.63
C SER A 73 0.49 4.46 -1.33
N SER A 74 0.35 5.16 -0.19
CA SER A 74 0.05 4.52 1.09
C SER A 74 -1.17 3.60 0.96
N ALA A 75 -1.10 2.46 1.62
CA ALA A 75 -2.14 1.44 1.63
C ALA A 75 -3.15 1.70 2.75
N TYR A 76 -4.43 1.44 2.50
CA TYR A 76 -5.47 1.60 3.53
C TYR A 76 -5.21 0.71 4.74
N LEU A 77 -4.76 -0.54 4.54
CA LEU A 77 -4.44 -1.45 5.64
C LEU A 77 -3.25 -0.99 6.49
N GLN A 78 -2.43 -0.05 6.00
CA GLN A 78 -1.26 0.47 6.71
C GLN A 78 -1.56 1.77 7.46
N GLU A 79 -2.41 2.64 6.90
CA GLU A 79 -2.61 3.99 7.43
C GLU A 79 -4.10 4.38 7.59
N GLY A 80 -5.03 3.44 7.38
CA GLY A 80 -6.46 3.69 7.39
C GLY A 80 -6.86 4.85 6.49
N GLU A 81 -7.75 5.71 6.99
CA GLU A 81 -8.19 6.92 6.29
C GLU A 81 -7.07 7.92 5.98
N ASN A 82 -5.91 7.86 6.67
CA ASN A 82 -4.79 8.74 6.33
C ASN A 82 -4.17 8.39 4.98
N ALA A 83 -4.22 7.12 4.55
CA ALA A 83 -3.80 6.73 3.20
C ALA A 83 -4.59 7.51 2.14
N PHE A 84 -5.91 7.62 2.36
CA PHE A 84 -6.82 8.34 1.49
C PHE A 84 -6.57 9.85 1.53
N ARG A 85 -6.41 10.45 2.71
CA ARG A 85 -6.10 11.89 2.86
C ARG A 85 -4.78 12.28 2.18
N LYS A 86 -3.76 11.42 2.23
CA LYS A 86 -2.48 11.64 1.54
C LYS A 86 -2.67 11.69 0.03
N VAL A 87 -3.47 10.77 -0.51
CA VAL A 87 -3.82 10.76 -1.94
C VAL A 87 -4.60 12.01 -2.31
N GLU A 88 -5.60 12.41 -1.51
CA GLU A 88 -6.37 13.65 -1.74
C GLU A 88 -5.47 14.90 -1.74
N SER A 89 -4.56 15.02 -0.76
CA SER A 89 -3.61 16.13 -0.68
C SER A 89 -2.66 16.19 -1.88
N LEU A 90 -2.17 15.02 -2.31
CA LEU A 90 -1.34 14.89 -3.51
C LEU A 90 -2.13 15.33 -4.76
N LEU A 91 -3.35 14.81 -4.95
CA LEU A 91 -4.19 15.20 -6.08
C LEU A 91 -4.51 16.69 -6.08
N GLN A 92 -4.84 17.28 -4.92
CA GLN A 92 -5.06 18.72 -4.81
C GLN A 92 -3.83 19.54 -5.19
N THR A 93 -2.64 19.09 -4.80
CA THR A 93 -1.38 19.74 -5.17
C THR A 93 -1.15 19.67 -6.68
N LEU A 94 -1.32 18.49 -7.28
CA LEU A 94 -1.19 18.31 -8.73
C LEU A 94 -2.19 19.15 -9.52
N LEU A 95 -3.44 19.21 -9.06
CA LEU A 95 -4.50 20.00 -9.71
C LEU A 95 -4.24 21.50 -9.56
N LYS A 96 -3.76 21.96 -8.41
CA LYS A 96 -3.35 23.36 -8.23
C LYS A 96 -2.18 23.70 -9.15
N ASN A 97 -1.17 22.84 -9.20
CA ASN A 97 -0.03 23.03 -10.10
C ASN A 97 -0.47 23.04 -11.57
N ASP A 98 -1.43 22.21 -11.99
CA ASP A 98 -1.94 22.24 -13.37
C ASP A 98 -2.70 23.54 -13.68
N VAL A 99 -3.41 24.12 -12.70
CA VAL A 99 -4.05 25.45 -12.85
C VAL A 99 -3.00 26.55 -12.89
N GLU A 100 -2.02 26.53 -11.98
CA GLU A 100 -0.92 27.49 -11.96
C GLU A 100 -0.04 27.36 -13.21
N ASP A 101 0.18 26.16 -13.73
CA ASP A 101 0.92 25.91 -14.96
C ASP A 101 0.13 26.36 -16.17
N LYS A 102 -1.21 26.24 -16.18
CA LYS A 102 -2.07 26.82 -17.23
C LYS A 102 -2.07 28.34 -17.18
N GLU A 103 -2.13 28.94 -15.99
CA GLU A 103 -2.01 30.39 -15.80
C GLU A 103 -0.60 30.86 -16.17
N ARG A 104 0.46 30.15 -15.79
CA ARG A 104 1.86 30.44 -16.16
C ARG A 104 2.14 30.19 -17.63
N LEU A 105 1.55 29.18 -18.28
CA LEU A 105 1.63 29.00 -19.74
C LEU A 105 0.95 30.16 -20.47
N SER A 106 -0.15 30.67 -19.89
CA SER A 106 -0.82 31.86 -20.43
C SER A 106 0.00 33.15 -20.20
N LEU A 107 0.94 33.15 -19.25
CA LEU A 107 1.72 34.33 -18.83
C LEU A 107 3.21 34.29 -19.16
N SER A 108 3.78 33.14 -19.57
CA SER A 108 5.22 32.96 -19.68
C SER A 108 5.60 32.02 -20.83
N MET A 109 5.66 32.59 -22.03
CA MET A 109 6.89 32.50 -22.79
C MET A 109 7.97 33.20 -21.95
N ASN A 110 8.68 32.49 -21.07
CA ASN A 110 10.06 32.78 -20.62
C ASN A 110 10.50 31.97 -19.38
N HIS A 111 11.49 31.13 -19.64
CA HIS A 111 12.51 30.58 -18.75
C HIS A 111 12.18 29.48 -17.72
N LYS A 112 12.99 28.42 -17.86
CA LYS A 112 13.12 27.19 -17.07
C LYS A 112 13.95 27.45 -15.80
N GLU A 113 13.74 26.69 -14.74
CA GLU A 113 14.65 25.60 -14.31
C GLU A 113 14.21 24.92 -13.00
N GLU A 114 14.80 23.75 -12.78
CA GLU A 114 14.54 22.63 -11.87
C GLU A 114 14.80 22.89 -10.37
N MET A 115 14.24 22.07 -9.45
CA MET A 115 15.05 21.31 -8.47
C MET A 115 14.28 20.28 -7.61
N LYS A 116 15.08 19.38 -7.04
CA LYS A 116 14.86 18.08 -6.40
C LYS A 116 15.07 18.20 -4.87
N SER A 117 14.44 17.37 -4.02
CA SER A 117 14.97 17.08 -2.67
C SER A 117 14.43 15.80 -2.02
N GLU A 118 15.33 15.11 -1.31
CA GLU A 118 15.17 13.87 -0.53
C GLU A 118 14.60 14.14 0.89
N VAL A 119 14.01 13.13 1.53
CA VAL A 119 13.31 13.24 2.83
C VAL A 119 14.07 12.51 3.94
N GLU A 120 14.45 13.24 5.00
CA GLU A 120 14.98 12.72 6.26
C GLU A 120 13.90 12.01 7.09
N VAL A 121 14.25 10.90 7.75
CA VAL A 121 13.32 10.07 8.55
C VAL A 121 13.32 10.54 10.01
N ASP A 122 12.20 11.15 10.41
CA ASP A 122 11.90 11.61 11.77
C ASP A 122 11.76 10.43 12.77
N SER A 123 12.63 10.42 13.79
CA SER A 123 12.71 9.42 14.85
C SER A 123 11.56 9.46 15.88
N SER A 124 10.57 10.34 15.70
CA SER A 124 9.40 10.47 16.59
C SER A 124 8.18 9.62 16.19
N ARG A 125 8.24 8.88 15.08
CA ARG A 125 7.09 8.10 14.58
C ARG A 125 6.78 6.89 15.48
N ILE A 126 5.58 6.88 16.05
CA ILE A 126 4.99 5.75 16.78
C ILE A 126 3.93 5.11 15.87
N MET A 127 4.03 3.80 15.64
CA MET A 127 3.01 3.01 14.99
C MET A 127 1.83 2.77 15.94
N MET A 128 0.62 2.83 15.40
CA MET A 128 -0.61 2.46 16.09
C MET A 128 -1.05 1.07 15.63
N PRO A 129 -1.71 0.28 16.50
CA PRO A 129 -2.27 -0.98 16.09
C PRO A 129 -3.32 -0.79 15.00
N PRO A 130 -3.50 -1.79 14.11
CA PRO A 130 -4.64 -1.80 13.21
C PRO A 130 -5.96 -1.77 13.98
N SER A 131 -7.03 -1.37 13.29
CA SER A 131 -8.38 -1.42 13.86
C SER A 131 -8.77 -2.86 14.19
N SER A 132 -9.60 -3.04 15.22
CA SER A 132 -10.08 -4.34 15.63
C SER A 132 -10.71 -5.13 14.48
N VAL A 133 -10.38 -6.42 14.38
CA VAL A 133 -10.97 -7.36 13.41
C VAL A 133 -12.13 -8.17 14.02
N GLY A 134 -12.56 -7.83 15.24
CA GLY A 134 -13.64 -8.51 15.94
C GLY A 134 -13.25 -9.86 16.56
N VAL A 135 -11.95 -10.17 16.61
CA VAL A 135 -11.40 -11.38 17.25
C VAL A 135 -10.39 -10.92 18.31
N GLU A 136 -10.75 -11.05 19.58
CA GLU A 136 -9.97 -10.52 20.72
C GLU A 136 -8.51 -10.98 20.71
N SER A 137 -8.25 -12.27 20.43
CA SER A 137 -6.89 -12.79 20.34
C SER A 137 -6.09 -12.17 19.20
N MET A 138 -6.73 -11.92 18.05
CA MET A 138 -6.08 -11.31 16.89
C MET A 138 -5.76 -9.85 17.14
N ASP A 139 -6.67 -9.13 17.80
CA ASP A 139 -6.46 -7.73 18.19
C ASP A 139 -5.33 -7.59 19.22
N HIS A 140 -5.21 -8.55 20.12
CA HIS A 140 -4.09 -8.62 21.07
C HIS A 140 -2.75 -8.84 20.34
N GLU A 141 -2.68 -9.80 19.41
CA GLU A 141 -1.47 -10.05 18.61
C GLU A 141 -1.08 -8.84 17.75
N HIS A 142 -2.07 -8.14 17.19
CA HIS A 142 -1.85 -6.89 16.46
C HIS A 142 -1.22 -5.81 17.35
N GLN A 143 -1.63 -5.71 18.62
CA GLN A 143 -1.01 -4.80 19.58
C GLN A 143 0.44 -5.22 19.88
N GLU A 144 0.69 -6.51 20.11
CA GLU A 144 2.05 -7.02 20.36
C GLU A 144 2.99 -6.76 19.17
N CYS A 145 2.51 -6.97 17.94
CA CYS A 145 3.27 -6.66 16.73
C CYS A 145 3.61 -5.16 16.65
N THR A 146 2.65 -4.30 16.99
CA THR A 146 2.82 -2.84 16.98
C THR A 146 3.85 -2.40 18.01
N ASP A 147 3.81 -2.98 19.21
CA ASP A 147 4.76 -2.69 20.28
C ASP A 147 6.18 -3.13 19.89
N ALA A 148 6.31 -4.29 19.24
CA ALA A 148 7.58 -4.77 18.73
C ALA A 148 8.15 -3.88 17.62
N PHE A 149 7.30 -3.36 16.71
CA PHE A 149 7.72 -2.38 15.70
C PHE A 149 8.22 -1.10 16.35
N ASN A 150 7.44 -0.56 17.29
CA ASN A 150 7.80 0.65 18.02
C ASN A 150 9.12 0.48 18.79
N LEU A 151 9.36 -0.69 19.37
CA LEU A 151 10.62 -1.01 20.03
C LEU A 151 11.78 -1.04 19.03
N ALA A 152 11.63 -1.68 17.87
CA ALA A 152 12.67 -1.75 16.84
C ALA A 152 12.98 -0.37 16.22
N ILE A 153 11.98 0.50 16.08
CA ILE A 153 12.15 1.89 15.63
C ILE A 153 12.95 2.70 16.67
N ARG A 154 12.63 2.55 17.96
CA ARG A 154 13.30 3.29 19.05
C ARG A 154 14.68 2.75 19.40
N SER A 155 14.89 1.45 19.24
CA SER A 155 16.10 0.74 19.60
C SER A 155 16.50 -0.16 18.45
N THR A 156 17.41 0.31 17.60
CA THR A 156 17.88 -0.43 16.42
C THR A 156 18.92 -1.50 16.77
N SER A 157 18.69 -2.23 17.87
CA SER A 157 19.57 -3.33 18.32
C SER A 157 19.17 -4.66 17.70
N PHE A 158 20.12 -5.60 17.61
CA PHE A 158 19.83 -6.95 17.11
C PHE A 158 18.67 -7.59 17.88
N LYS A 159 18.66 -7.43 19.22
CA LYS A 159 17.64 -7.99 20.10
C LYS A 159 16.24 -7.43 19.82
N SER A 160 16.14 -6.13 19.50
CA SER A 160 14.85 -5.52 19.15
C SER A 160 14.31 -6.05 17.84
N PHE A 161 15.15 -6.18 16.81
CA PHE A 161 14.76 -6.74 15.52
C PHE A 161 14.48 -8.26 15.59
N GLN A 162 15.21 -8.99 16.42
CA GLN A 162 14.94 -10.39 16.72
C GLN A 162 13.56 -10.57 17.37
N ASN A 163 13.23 -9.72 18.35
CA ASN A 163 11.91 -9.71 18.98
C ASN A 163 10.81 -9.41 17.95
N LEU A 164 10.99 -8.36 17.13
CA LEU A 164 10.05 -8.02 16.04
C LEU A 164 9.81 -9.20 15.09
N TYR A 165 10.88 -9.84 14.61
CA TYR A 165 10.78 -10.98 13.71
C TYR A 165 10.00 -12.15 14.35
N GLN A 166 10.29 -12.48 15.61
CA GLN A 166 9.62 -13.56 16.32
C GLN A 166 8.14 -13.28 16.56
N THR A 167 7.79 -12.06 16.98
CA THR A 167 6.41 -11.64 17.20
C THR A 167 5.61 -11.70 15.89
N LEU A 168 6.13 -11.12 14.80
CA LEU A 168 5.48 -11.17 13.49
C LEU A 168 5.30 -12.59 13.00
N LYS A 169 6.31 -13.44 13.13
CA LYS A 169 6.24 -14.83 12.69
C LYS A 169 5.15 -15.59 13.44
N SER A 170 5.09 -15.43 14.77
CA SER A 170 4.08 -16.11 15.59
C SER A 170 2.66 -15.68 15.21
N HIS A 171 2.44 -14.38 15.03
CA HIS A 171 1.17 -13.83 14.61
C HIS A 171 0.75 -14.32 13.21
N PHE A 172 1.65 -14.23 12.22
CA PHE A 172 1.37 -14.69 10.85
C PHE A 172 1.08 -16.20 10.79
N ASP A 173 1.83 -17.01 11.52
CA ASP A 173 1.59 -18.46 11.60
C ASP A 173 0.19 -18.75 12.19
N HIS A 174 -0.27 -17.97 13.18
CA HIS A 174 -1.60 -18.15 13.77
C HIS A 174 -2.72 -17.64 12.86
N GLU A 175 -2.58 -16.46 12.26
CA GLU A 175 -3.56 -15.91 11.33
C GLU A 175 -3.74 -16.82 10.11
N GLU A 176 -2.64 -17.33 9.53
CA GLU A 176 -2.70 -18.26 8.39
C GLU A 176 -3.39 -19.58 8.77
N GLN A 177 -3.17 -20.10 9.99
CA GLN A 177 -3.90 -21.28 10.48
C GLN A 177 -5.40 -21.02 10.59
N LEU A 178 -5.80 -19.85 11.09
CA LEU A 178 -7.21 -19.47 11.18
C LEU A 178 -7.82 -19.31 9.79
N LEU A 179 -7.13 -18.62 8.88
CA LEU A 179 -7.60 -18.46 7.51
C LEU A 179 -7.71 -19.82 6.79
N HIS A 180 -6.76 -20.72 6.96
CA HIS A 180 -6.86 -22.09 6.42
C HIS A 180 -8.05 -22.85 7.01
N LYS A 181 -8.32 -22.68 8.30
CA LYS A 181 -9.41 -23.38 9.00
C LYS A 181 -10.80 -22.90 8.57
N TYR A 182 -10.94 -21.61 8.27
CA TYR A 182 -12.24 -20.99 7.99
C TYR A 182 -12.46 -20.60 6.52
N SER A 183 -11.41 -20.59 5.68
CA SER A 183 -11.54 -20.40 4.24
C SER A 183 -11.92 -21.74 3.61
N HIS A 184 -13.19 -21.90 3.24
CA HIS A 184 -13.61 -23.01 2.41
C HIS A 184 -12.91 -22.90 1.05
N GLU A 185 -12.07 -23.89 0.70
CA GLU A 185 -11.35 -23.96 -0.57
C GLU A 185 -12.34 -23.99 -1.74
N SER A 186 -12.60 -22.82 -2.34
CA SER A 186 -13.15 -22.79 -3.69
C SER A 186 -11.99 -23.02 -4.65
N SER A 187 -12.11 -24.06 -5.46
CA SER A 187 -11.14 -24.59 -6.43
C SER A 187 -10.89 -23.66 -7.62
N SER A 188 -10.54 -22.41 -7.34
CA SER A 188 -10.18 -21.40 -8.35
C SER A 188 -8.77 -20.88 -8.08
N SER A 189 -7.96 -20.75 -9.13
CA SER A 189 -6.51 -20.49 -9.08
C SER A 189 -6.09 -19.10 -8.56
N PHE A 190 -6.91 -18.42 -7.76
CA PHE A 190 -6.61 -17.16 -7.08
C PHE A 190 -7.21 -17.17 -5.67
N SER A 191 -6.50 -17.79 -4.73
CA SER A 191 -6.93 -17.82 -3.34
C SER A 191 -6.41 -16.58 -2.61
N ALA A 192 -7.29 -15.78 -2.02
CA ALA A 192 -6.92 -14.64 -1.18
C ALA A 192 -5.89 -15.05 -0.10
N LEU A 193 -5.98 -16.30 0.36
CA LEU A 193 -5.04 -16.95 1.26
C LEU A 193 -3.61 -17.01 0.69
N SER A 194 -3.44 -17.42 -0.57
CA SER A 194 -2.10 -17.57 -1.15
C SER A 194 -1.42 -16.22 -1.36
N SER A 195 -2.18 -15.17 -1.71
CA SER A 195 -1.66 -13.81 -1.72
C SER A 195 -1.32 -13.30 -0.31
N HIS A 196 -2.14 -13.63 0.70
CA HIS A 196 -1.95 -13.24 2.09
C HIS A 196 -0.66 -13.84 2.68
N CYS A 197 -0.49 -15.16 2.58
CA CYS A 197 0.72 -15.87 3.01
C CYS A 197 1.99 -15.32 2.32
N ARG A 198 1.88 -14.92 1.05
CA ARG A 198 3.01 -14.34 0.32
C ARG A 198 3.39 -12.96 0.86
N ASP A 199 2.43 -12.15 1.28
CA ASP A 199 2.69 -10.85 1.90
C ASP A 199 3.34 -11.03 3.29
N HIS A 200 2.88 -11.97 4.10
CA HIS A 200 3.52 -12.34 5.36
C HIS A 200 4.97 -12.73 5.17
N LYS A 201 5.24 -13.65 4.23
CA LYS A 201 6.60 -14.07 3.89
C LYS A 201 7.47 -12.87 3.51
N ARG A 202 6.96 -11.97 2.67
CA ARG A 202 7.70 -10.77 2.25
C ARG A 202 8.06 -9.86 3.44
N ILE A 203 7.16 -9.70 4.40
CA ILE A 203 7.41 -8.90 5.61
C ILE A 203 8.48 -9.56 6.48
N LEU A 204 8.39 -10.88 6.68
CA LEU A 204 9.40 -11.64 7.44
C LEU A 204 10.77 -11.59 6.79
N ASP A 205 10.86 -11.73 5.47
CA ASP A 205 12.13 -11.64 4.73
C ASP A 205 12.79 -10.26 4.93
N ILE A 206 12.00 -9.17 4.97
CA ILE A 206 12.50 -7.81 5.28
C ILE A 206 13.00 -7.71 6.73
N ALA A 207 12.20 -8.18 7.69
CA ALA A 207 12.58 -8.14 9.10
C ALA A 207 13.85 -8.97 9.37
N GLU A 208 14.00 -10.12 8.72
CA GLU A 208 15.19 -10.95 8.82
C GLU A 208 16.43 -10.28 8.20
N ALA A 209 16.27 -9.62 7.05
CA ALA A 209 17.35 -8.88 6.40
C ALA A 209 17.85 -7.72 7.28
N GLU A 210 16.93 -6.95 7.89
CA GLU A 210 17.29 -5.88 8.82
C GLU A 210 17.96 -6.41 10.08
N MET A 211 17.45 -7.51 10.65
CA MET A 211 18.07 -8.17 11.79
C MET A 211 19.52 -8.60 11.47
N LYS A 212 19.76 -9.20 10.30
CA LYS A 212 21.12 -9.57 9.83
C LYS A 212 22.01 -8.34 9.64
N ARG A 213 21.47 -7.25 9.06
CA ARG A 213 22.19 -5.99 8.86
C ARG A 213 22.67 -5.39 10.19
N VAL A 214 21.80 -5.38 11.20
CA VAL A 214 22.14 -4.84 12.53
C VAL A 214 23.17 -5.72 13.23
N ASN A 215 23.04 -7.06 13.16
CA ASN A 215 24.05 -7.99 13.68
C ASN A 215 25.44 -7.79 13.05
N GLY A 216 25.47 -7.54 11.73
CA GLY A 216 26.70 -7.25 10.99
C GLY A 216 27.34 -5.91 11.37
N CYS A 217 26.54 -4.95 11.86
CA CYS A 217 27.03 -3.66 12.32
C CYS A 217 27.57 -3.71 13.76
N GLU A 218 26.95 -4.52 14.63
CA GLU A 218 27.40 -4.73 16.03
C GLU A 218 28.74 -5.50 16.09
N SER A 219 29.05 -6.33 15.10
CA SER A 219 30.28 -7.15 15.04
C SER A 219 31.53 -6.42 14.51
N VAL A 220 31.39 -5.20 13.95
CA VAL A 220 32.51 -4.38 13.46
C VAL A 220 32.93 -3.32 14.49
N GLY A 221 32.15 -3.12 15.55
CA GLY A 221 32.39 -2.13 16.60
C GLY A 221 32.86 -2.67 17.95
N SER A 222 33.28 -3.94 18.03
CA SER A 222 33.82 -4.57 19.25
C SER A 222 35.32 -4.80 19.16
#